data_AF-A0A0Q2M2P3-F1
#
_entry.id   AF-A0A0Q2M2P3-F1
#
_cell.length_a   1.000
_cell.length_b   1.000
_cell.length_c   1.000
_cell.angle_alpha   90.00
_cell.angle_beta   90.00
_cell.angle_gamma   90.00
#
_symmetry.space_group_name_H-M   'P 1'
#
loop_
_entity.id
_entity.type
_entity.pdbx_description
1 polymer ?
#
loop_
_entity_poly.entity_id
_entity_poly.type
_entity_poly.pdbx_seq_one_letter_code
_entity_poly.pdbx_strand_id
1 'polypeptide(L)'
;MKKILSAALSLLVLFSLMAVLGPPAVSAKPLSGYNVLILKNVDAWNSPAVEDTLTDMGVPYDVMTSTELQNKTAQGLIDAYDMIIVVSDQPQSFYDQIGPQMGKLEEYVRAGKVLEIHAANWGWNGGLWTTPLPRNVTIVRSYSSYDYVIANNTTLYSSYASHGYFVGLPADAEIITVQAPTGSPDYGKPSTAIYTLGNGRVFVTGLTIEYSVARRGPEWKAFYTEMVMNNLGYSQTAPAPEMPIQRGINVMLFNFYYYTQYHRNLERYNALYEEAFAGGMDNETLGLATIQNDTAADYYANASQYGPVVANFPRIYIFIDLRKAALHQKQAVKILEEAMADR
;
A
#
# COMPACT_ATOMS: atom_id res chain seq x y z
N MET A 1 16.53 -75.25 -3.04
CA MET A 1 16.28 -75.22 -1.57
C MET A 1 16.07 -73.77 -1.15
N LYS A 2 15.02 -73.54 -0.34
CA LYS A 2 14.65 -72.36 0.47
C LYS A 2 15.69 -71.21 0.48
N LYS A 3 15.31 -69.94 0.30
CA LYS A 3 14.42 -69.20 1.22
C LYS A 3 13.64 -68.07 0.52
N ILE A 4 12.37 -68.01 0.90
CA ILE A 4 11.39 -66.92 0.72
C ILE A 4 11.49 -65.99 1.96
N LEU A 5 10.94 -64.78 1.80
CA LEU A 5 10.58 -63.70 2.75
C LEU A 5 11.57 -62.54 2.70
N SER A 6 11.20 -61.32 2.28
CA SER A 6 10.06 -60.43 2.64
C SER A 6 10.75 -59.07 2.91
N ALA A 7 10.28 -57.85 2.64
CA ALA A 7 9.01 -57.32 2.16
C ALA A 7 9.23 -55.85 1.73
N ALA A 8 8.36 -55.40 0.83
CA ALA A 8 7.67 -54.10 0.80
C ALA A 8 8.46 -52.78 0.82
N LEU A 9 8.42 -52.07 -0.32
CA LEU A 9 8.13 -50.63 -0.55
C LEU A 9 8.50 -50.40 -2.04
N SER A 10 7.74 -49.79 -2.95
CA SER A 10 6.50 -49.02 -2.89
C SER A 10 5.81 -49.15 -4.25
N LEU A 11 4.48 -49.19 -4.19
CA LEU A 11 3.56 -49.09 -5.31
C LEU A 11 3.46 -47.61 -5.76
N LEU A 12 3.14 -47.40 -7.04
CA LEU A 12 2.73 -46.15 -7.70
C LEU A 12 3.80 -45.08 -8.00
N VAL A 13 4.33 -45.13 -9.22
CA VAL A 13 4.51 -43.91 -10.03
C VAL A 13 3.71 -44.12 -11.31
N LEU A 14 2.45 -43.65 -11.31
CA LEU A 14 1.61 -43.59 -12.50
C LEU A 14 1.57 -42.14 -12.99
N PHE A 15 1.97 -41.98 -14.25
CA PHE A 15 1.57 -40.96 -15.22
C PHE A 15 0.72 -39.78 -14.73
N SER A 16 1.24 -38.56 -14.86
CA SER A 16 0.63 -37.48 -15.65
C SER A 16 1.46 -36.19 -15.56
N LEU A 17 2.26 -35.90 -16.59
CA LEU A 17 2.61 -34.52 -16.92
C LEU A 17 1.81 -34.15 -18.17
N MET A 18 0.50 -33.96 -17.99
CA MET A 18 -0.32 -33.31 -18.99
C MET A 18 -0.17 -31.80 -18.83
N ALA A 19 -0.06 -31.14 -19.98
CA ALA A 19 0.03 -29.72 -20.17
C ALA A 19 -0.97 -28.95 -19.29
N VAL A 20 -0.47 -27.93 -18.58
CA VAL A 20 -1.25 -26.76 -18.21
C VAL A 20 -0.62 -25.57 -18.92
N LEU A 21 -0.87 -25.49 -20.23
CA LEU A 21 -0.88 -24.21 -20.93
C LEU A 21 -2.21 -23.53 -20.56
N GLY A 22 -2.25 -22.87 -19.41
CA GLY A 22 -3.21 -21.80 -19.22
C GLY A 22 -2.73 -20.61 -20.05
N PRO A 23 -3.56 -19.99 -20.92
CA PRO A 23 -3.15 -18.74 -21.53
C PRO A 23 -2.92 -17.72 -20.41
N PRO A 24 -1.83 -16.96 -20.47
CA PRO A 24 -1.55 -15.96 -19.46
C PRO A 24 -2.55 -14.82 -19.51
N ALA A 25 -3.02 -14.38 -18.34
CA ALA A 25 -3.79 -13.15 -18.21
C ALA A 25 -2.85 -11.95 -18.43
N VAL A 26 -2.77 -11.50 -19.67
CA VAL A 26 -2.63 -10.08 -20.00
C VAL A 26 -3.85 -9.36 -19.37
N SER A 27 -3.82 -8.05 -19.16
CA SER A 27 -5.12 -7.37 -19.28
C SER A 27 -5.71 -7.80 -20.63
N ALA A 28 -6.92 -8.35 -20.64
CA ALA A 28 -7.47 -8.98 -21.85
C ALA A 28 -7.60 -8.01 -23.05
N LYS A 29 -7.38 -6.70 -22.83
CA LYS A 29 -7.56 -5.66 -23.83
C LYS A 29 -6.41 -4.63 -23.84
N PRO A 30 -6.04 -4.09 -25.02
CA PRO A 30 -5.10 -2.98 -25.13
C PRO A 30 -5.62 -1.74 -24.40
N LEU A 31 -4.76 -0.73 -24.15
CA LEU A 31 -5.18 0.56 -23.54
C LEU A 31 -6.37 1.20 -24.30
N SER A 32 -6.40 1.05 -25.62
CA SER A 32 -7.50 1.50 -26.48
C SER A 32 -8.82 0.73 -26.31
N GLY A 33 -8.81 -0.39 -25.59
CA GLY A 33 -10.01 -1.16 -25.24
C GLY A 33 -10.63 -0.75 -23.91
N TYR A 34 -9.99 0.16 -23.17
CA TYR A 34 -10.59 0.76 -21.98
C TYR A 34 -11.45 1.97 -22.36
N ASN A 35 -12.45 2.24 -21.53
CA ASN A 35 -13.24 3.46 -21.64
C ASN A 35 -13.30 4.18 -20.30
N VAL A 36 -12.83 5.42 -20.28
CA VAL A 36 -12.75 6.25 -19.07
C VAL A 36 -13.78 7.38 -19.14
N LEU A 37 -14.42 7.69 -18.02
CA LEU A 37 -15.21 8.90 -17.90
C LEU A 37 -14.45 9.93 -17.07
N ILE A 38 -14.22 11.11 -17.63
CA ILE A 38 -13.75 12.30 -16.89
C ILE A 38 -14.96 13.11 -16.47
N LEU A 39 -15.11 13.31 -15.16
CA LEU A 39 -16.22 14.06 -14.58
C LEU A 39 -15.74 15.43 -14.10
N LYS A 40 -16.15 16.50 -14.82
CA LYS A 40 -15.78 17.88 -14.52
C LYS A 40 -16.76 18.89 -15.16
N ASN A 41 -16.91 20.06 -14.54
CA ASN A 41 -17.58 21.21 -15.15
C ASN A 41 -16.60 22.19 -15.80
N VAL A 42 -15.38 22.27 -15.27
CA VAL A 42 -14.30 23.13 -15.79
C VAL A 42 -12.96 22.40 -15.68
N ASP A 43 -11.96 22.90 -16.39
CA ASP A 43 -10.58 22.45 -16.22
C ASP A 43 -10.06 22.84 -14.83
N ALA A 44 -9.68 21.85 -14.03
CA ALA A 44 -9.02 22.08 -12.76
C ALA A 44 -7.73 22.87 -12.99
N TRP A 45 -7.50 23.94 -12.22
CA TRP A 45 -6.29 24.74 -12.32
C TRP A 45 -5.99 25.26 -13.75
N ASN A 46 -7.05 25.51 -14.54
CA ASN A 46 -6.98 25.88 -15.95
C ASN A 46 -6.09 24.93 -16.77
N SER A 47 -6.24 23.62 -16.57
CA SER A 47 -5.50 22.60 -17.31
C SER A 47 -6.35 21.36 -17.64
N PRO A 48 -6.28 20.86 -18.88
CA PRO A 48 -6.87 19.58 -19.28
C PRO A 48 -5.90 18.40 -19.06
N ALA A 49 -5.10 18.43 -17.98
CA ALA A 49 -4.01 17.47 -17.78
C ALA A 49 -4.46 15.99 -17.74
N VAL A 50 -5.70 15.72 -17.30
CA VAL A 50 -6.26 14.36 -17.29
C VAL A 50 -6.52 13.91 -18.72
N GLU A 51 -7.16 14.74 -19.53
CA GLU A 51 -7.38 14.50 -20.97
C GLU A 51 -6.06 14.27 -21.71
N ASP A 52 -5.09 15.15 -21.51
CA ASP A 52 -3.78 15.07 -22.17
C ASP A 52 -3.08 13.76 -21.79
N THR A 53 -3.15 13.36 -20.51
CA THR A 53 -2.56 12.10 -20.03
C THR A 53 -3.23 10.89 -20.68
N LEU A 54 -4.57 10.83 -20.73
CA LEU A 54 -5.28 9.70 -21.35
C LEU A 54 -5.05 9.65 -22.86
N THR A 55 -4.99 10.81 -23.52
CA THR A 55 -4.68 10.94 -24.96
C THR A 55 -3.28 10.41 -25.26
N ASP A 56 -2.27 10.83 -24.48
CA ASP A 56 -0.89 10.37 -24.62
C ASP A 56 -0.75 8.86 -24.39
N MET A 57 -1.59 8.28 -23.53
CA MET A 57 -1.67 6.84 -23.27
C MET A 57 -2.47 6.07 -24.33
N GLY A 58 -3.20 6.75 -25.22
CA GLY A 58 -4.12 6.12 -26.16
C GLY A 58 -5.33 5.45 -25.50
N VAL A 59 -5.78 5.96 -24.35
CA VAL A 59 -6.96 5.50 -23.62
C VAL A 59 -8.17 6.36 -24.02
N PRO A 60 -9.22 5.76 -24.63
CA PRO A 60 -10.47 6.45 -24.92
C PRO A 60 -11.12 7.01 -23.66
N TYR A 61 -11.68 8.22 -23.78
CA TYR A 61 -12.43 8.83 -22.72
C TYR A 61 -13.60 9.67 -23.23
N ASP A 62 -14.61 9.78 -22.38
CA ASP A 62 -15.66 10.80 -22.48
C ASP A 62 -15.45 11.87 -21.40
N VAL A 63 -15.96 13.07 -21.64
CA VAL A 63 -16.07 14.13 -20.63
C VAL A 63 -17.54 14.37 -20.32
N MET A 64 -17.89 14.41 -19.03
CA MET A 64 -19.25 14.67 -18.58
C MET A 64 -19.25 15.69 -17.45
N THR A 65 -20.24 16.58 -17.49
CA THR A 65 -20.52 17.53 -16.42
C THR A 65 -21.27 16.86 -15.26
N SER A 66 -21.25 17.49 -14.09
CA SER A 66 -22.05 17.04 -12.95
C SER A 66 -23.56 17.04 -13.25
N THR A 67 -24.03 17.90 -14.17
CA THR A 67 -25.44 17.94 -14.59
C THR A 67 -25.79 16.78 -15.50
N GLU A 68 -24.93 16.42 -16.46
CA GLU A 68 -25.16 15.26 -17.33
C GLU A 68 -25.14 13.95 -16.55
N LEU A 69 -24.29 13.82 -15.52
CA LEU A 69 -24.24 12.64 -14.65
C LEU A 69 -25.57 12.37 -13.93
N GLN A 70 -26.33 13.42 -13.59
CA GLN A 70 -27.64 13.27 -12.94
C GLN A 70 -28.60 12.47 -13.81
N ASN A 71 -28.49 12.60 -15.14
CA ASN A 71 -29.33 11.92 -16.11
C ASN A 71 -28.88 10.48 -16.43
N LYS A 72 -27.79 9.99 -15.83
CA LYS A 72 -27.30 8.62 -15.99
C LYS A 72 -27.78 7.72 -14.85
N THR A 73 -27.97 6.44 -15.14
CA THR A 73 -28.20 5.41 -14.11
C THR A 73 -26.87 4.77 -13.71
N ALA A 74 -26.78 4.15 -12.53
CA ALA A 74 -25.59 3.38 -12.13
C ALA A 74 -25.27 2.28 -13.16
N GLN A 75 -26.29 1.53 -13.60
CA GLN A 75 -26.13 0.49 -14.62
C GLN A 75 -25.57 1.05 -15.93
N GLY A 76 -26.05 2.20 -16.39
CA GLY A 76 -25.53 2.83 -17.60
C GLY A 76 -24.06 3.24 -17.48
N LEU A 77 -23.60 3.62 -16.29
CA LEU A 77 -22.18 3.89 -16.03
C LEU A 77 -21.36 2.59 -16.01
N ILE A 78 -21.88 1.54 -15.37
CA ILE A 78 -21.24 0.22 -15.26
C ILE A 78 -21.02 -0.39 -16.65
N ASP A 79 -22.01 -0.29 -17.52
CA ASP A 79 -21.95 -0.87 -18.87
C ASP A 79 -21.01 -0.08 -19.80
N ALA A 80 -20.85 1.23 -19.57
CA ALA A 80 -20.12 2.11 -20.46
C ALA A 80 -18.64 2.31 -20.10
N TYR A 81 -18.30 2.36 -18.80
CA TYR A 81 -16.99 2.81 -18.35
C TYR A 81 -16.28 1.76 -17.48
N ASP A 82 -14.96 1.68 -17.61
CA ASP A 82 -14.09 0.87 -16.75
C ASP A 82 -13.60 1.67 -15.54
N MET A 83 -13.39 2.97 -15.73
CA MET A 83 -12.96 3.90 -14.71
C MET A 83 -13.68 5.24 -14.84
N ILE A 84 -14.05 5.84 -13.70
CA ILE A 84 -14.52 7.21 -13.62
C ILE A 84 -13.47 8.01 -12.85
N ILE A 85 -13.00 9.11 -13.42
CA ILE A 85 -12.11 10.09 -12.77
C ILE A 85 -12.92 11.34 -12.44
N VAL A 86 -12.99 11.67 -11.15
CA VAL A 86 -13.56 12.94 -10.68
C VAL A 86 -12.42 13.95 -10.55
N VAL A 87 -12.47 14.99 -11.35
CA VAL A 87 -11.43 16.02 -11.45
C VAL A 87 -11.54 17.01 -10.29
N SER A 88 -10.40 17.52 -9.83
CA SER A 88 -10.30 18.44 -8.69
C SER A 88 -10.68 19.87 -9.03
N ASP A 89 -10.51 20.81 -8.08
CA ASP A 89 -10.71 22.27 -8.26
C ASP A 89 -11.91 22.66 -9.14
N GLN A 90 -13.10 22.19 -8.77
CA GLN A 90 -14.35 22.53 -9.45
C GLN A 90 -15.11 23.68 -8.74
N PRO A 91 -16.05 24.36 -9.44
CA PRO A 91 -16.97 25.31 -8.82
C PRO A 91 -17.86 24.62 -7.77
N GLN A 92 -18.39 25.38 -6.81
CA GLN A 92 -19.27 24.82 -5.77
C GLN A 92 -20.47 24.05 -6.35
N SER A 93 -21.03 24.54 -7.46
CA SER A 93 -22.16 23.88 -8.14
C SER A 93 -21.84 22.46 -8.59
N PHE A 94 -20.59 22.14 -8.90
CA PHE A 94 -20.19 20.77 -9.20
C PHE A 94 -20.32 19.88 -7.97
N TYR A 95 -19.72 20.27 -6.85
CA TYR A 95 -19.74 19.47 -5.62
C TYR A 95 -21.16 19.32 -5.05
N ASP A 96 -21.97 20.38 -5.10
CA ASP A 96 -23.38 20.33 -4.70
C ASP A 96 -24.18 19.35 -5.55
N GLN A 97 -23.83 19.19 -6.83
CA GLN A 97 -24.47 18.27 -7.75
C GLN A 97 -23.93 16.84 -7.65
N ILE A 98 -22.64 16.65 -7.34
CA ILE A 98 -22.00 15.34 -7.20
C ILE A 98 -22.32 14.67 -5.86
N GLY A 99 -22.38 15.42 -4.77
CA GLY A 99 -22.64 14.88 -3.42
C GLY A 99 -23.87 13.95 -3.37
N PRO A 100 -25.05 14.38 -3.87
CA PRO A 100 -26.24 13.53 -3.94
C PRO A 100 -26.11 12.31 -4.86
N GLN A 101 -25.14 12.27 -5.77
CA GLN A 101 -24.89 11.15 -6.68
C GLN A 101 -23.91 10.12 -6.11
N MET A 102 -23.36 10.34 -4.91
CA MET A 102 -22.33 9.44 -4.35
C MET A 102 -22.81 7.99 -4.24
N GLY A 103 -24.08 7.75 -3.87
CA GLY A 103 -24.64 6.39 -3.83
C GLY A 103 -24.58 5.68 -5.19
N LYS A 104 -24.83 6.41 -6.28
CA LYS A 104 -24.73 5.90 -7.67
C LYS A 104 -23.29 5.53 -8.03
N LEU A 105 -22.33 6.36 -7.63
CA LEU A 105 -20.90 6.10 -7.85
C LEU A 105 -20.41 4.91 -6.99
N GLU A 106 -20.90 4.78 -5.76
CA GLU A 106 -20.60 3.62 -4.93
C GLU A 106 -21.17 2.32 -5.50
N GLU A 107 -22.39 2.32 -6.06
CA GLU A 107 -22.95 1.16 -6.78
C GLU A 107 -22.08 0.76 -7.97
N TYR A 108 -21.62 1.75 -8.75
CA TYR A 108 -20.67 1.53 -9.84
C TYR A 108 -19.39 0.84 -9.36
N VAL A 109 -18.81 1.29 -8.25
CA VAL A 109 -17.61 0.65 -7.66
C VAL A 109 -17.94 -0.76 -7.14
N ARG A 110 -19.04 -0.95 -6.42
CA ARG A 110 -19.43 -2.29 -5.90
C ARG A 110 -19.56 -3.33 -7.01
N ALA A 111 -19.94 -2.91 -8.21
CA ALA A 111 -20.03 -3.75 -9.41
C ALA A 111 -18.67 -4.17 -10.02
N GLY A 112 -17.54 -3.79 -9.40
CA GLY A 112 -16.20 -4.19 -9.86
C GLY A 112 -15.44 -3.10 -10.60
N LYS A 113 -15.98 -1.88 -10.68
CA LYS A 113 -15.37 -0.77 -11.42
C LYS A 113 -14.46 0.08 -10.54
N VAL A 114 -13.75 1.03 -11.17
CA VAL A 114 -12.79 1.88 -10.48
C VAL A 114 -13.26 3.33 -10.47
N LEU A 115 -13.24 3.94 -9.27
CA LEU A 115 -13.52 5.36 -9.08
C LEU A 115 -12.27 6.06 -8.57
N GLU A 116 -11.73 6.95 -9.37
CA GLU A 116 -10.59 7.81 -9.05
C GLU A 116 -11.11 9.20 -8.68
N ILE A 117 -10.79 9.69 -7.49
CA ILE A 117 -11.28 10.97 -6.98
C ILE A 117 -10.09 11.86 -6.67
N HIS A 118 -9.96 12.94 -7.45
CA HIS A 118 -9.06 14.03 -7.14
C HIS A 118 -9.80 15.01 -6.23
N ALA A 119 -9.59 14.86 -4.93
CA ALA A 119 -10.28 15.61 -3.90
C ALA A 119 -9.59 16.94 -3.55
N ALA A 120 -8.51 17.32 -4.24
CA ALA A 120 -7.80 18.59 -4.06
C ALA A 120 -8.69 19.80 -4.39
N ASN A 121 -9.51 20.19 -3.42
CA ASN A 121 -10.36 21.36 -3.49
C ASN A 121 -9.70 22.53 -2.75
N TRP A 122 -10.44 23.59 -2.42
CA TRP A 122 -9.86 24.88 -1.95
C TRP A 122 -8.89 25.51 -2.96
N GLY A 123 -9.18 25.32 -4.25
CA GLY A 123 -8.43 25.88 -5.36
C GLY A 123 -9.02 27.19 -5.90
N TRP A 124 -8.74 27.47 -7.16
CA TRP A 124 -9.09 28.73 -7.80
C TRP A 124 -10.56 28.81 -8.20
N ASN A 125 -11.22 27.68 -8.45
CA ASN A 125 -12.63 27.64 -8.79
C ASN A 125 -13.55 27.73 -7.55
N GLY A 126 -12.97 27.76 -6.35
CA GLY A 126 -13.66 28.15 -5.11
C GLY A 126 -14.67 27.14 -4.56
N GLY A 127 -14.82 25.96 -5.17
CA GLY A 127 -15.69 24.91 -4.65
C GLY A 127 -15.06 24.13 -3.49
N LEU A 128 -15.94 23.64 -2.62
CA LEU A 128 -15.63 22.83 -1.47
C LEU A 128 -16.40 21.51 -1.52
N TRP A 129 -15.68 20.40 -1.40
CA TRP A 129 -16.27 19.08 -1.24
C TRP A 129 -16.55 18.81 0.25
N THR A 130 -17.82 18.78 0.64
CA THR A 130 -18.23 18.55 2.05
C THR A 130 -18.90 17.20 2.29
N THR A 131 -19.40 16.54 1.24
CA THR A 131 -19.99 15.21 1.34
C THR A 131 -18.91 14.15 1.59
N PRO A 132 -19.15 13.15 2.45
CA PRO A 132 -18.22 12.04 2.62
C PRO A 132 -17.95 11.33 1.29
N LEU A 133 -16.69 10.94 1.08
CA LEU A 133 -16.28 10.05 0.00
C LEU A 133 -16.72 8.62 0.32
N PRO A 134 -16.61 7.68 -0.64
CA PRO A 134 -17.02 6.31 -0.42
C PRO A 134 -16.46 5.72 0.87
N ARG A 135 -17.29 4.95 1.58
CA ARG A 135 -16.96 4.39 2.92
C ARG A 135 -16.70 5.44 4.01
N ASN A 136 -17.30 6.62 3.88
CA ASN A 136 -17.19 7.73 4.84
C ASN A 136 -15.78 8.33 4.97
N VAL A 137 -14.92 8.14 3.97
CA VAL A 137 -13.60 8.79 3.93
C VAL A 137 -13.80 10.30 3.80
N THR A 138 -13.02 11.07 4.55
CA THR A 138 -13.10 12.55 4.54
C THR A 138 -11.75 13.14 4.19
N ILE A 139 -11.74 14.15 3.31
CA ILE A 139 -10.55 14.97 3.09
C ILE A 139 -10.48 16.10 4.14
N VAL A 140 -9.31 16.27 4.74
CA VAL A 140 -8.99 17.35 5.66
C VAL A 140 -8.04 18.32 4.99
N ARG A 141 -8.40 19.61 5.01
CA ARG A 141 -7.59 20.68 4.44
C ARG A 141 -6.21 20.73 5.10
N SER A 142 -5.16 20.62 4.30
CA SER A 142 -3.76 20.74 4.73
C SER A 142 -2.90 20.92 3.49
N TYR A 143 -2.10 21.97 3.45
CA TYR A 143 -1.24 22.24 2.31
C TYR A 143 0.14 21.63 2.51
N SER A 144 0.67 20.97 1.48
CA SER A 144 2.05 20.54 1.45
C SER A 144 2.69 20.86 0.12
N SER A 145 3.93 21.35 0.12
CA SER A 145 4.73 21.51 -1.11
C SER A 145 5.45 20.23 -1.52
N TYR A 146 5.44 19.22 -0.64
CA TYR A 146 6.06 17.93 -0.90
C TYR A 146 5.11 16.80 -0.53
N ASP A 147 5.06 15.78 -1.36
CA ASP A 147 4.37 14.54 -1.07
C ASP A 147 5.31 13.37 -1.31
N TYR A 148 5.37 12.46 -0.35
CA TYR A 148 6.28 11.34 -0.37
C TYR A 148 5.57 10.08 -0.86
N VAL A 149 6.11 9.46 -1.91
CA VAL A 149 5.64 8.22 -2.51
C VAL A 149 6.24 7.05 -1.76
N ILE A 150 5.39 6.27 -1.09
CA ILE A 150 5.83 5.22 -0.16
C ILE A 150 6.55 4.08 -0.91
N ALA A 151 6.00 3.64 -2.04
CA ALA A 151 6.44 2.44 -2.73
C ALA A 151 7.89 2.53 -3.24
N ASN A 152 8.31 3.71 -3.70
CA ASN A 152 9.62 3.91 -4.31
C ASN A 152 10.54 4.89 -3.56
N ASN A 153 10.11 5.38 -2.39
CA ASN A 153 10.88 6.30 -1.55
C ASN A 153 11.31 7.57 -2.30
N THR A 154 10.39 8.15 -3.08
CA THR A 154 10.60 9.39 -3.82
C THR A 154 9.71 10.50 -3.30
N THR A 155 10.11 11.75 -3.53
CA THR A 155 9.34 12.93 -3.12
C THR A 155 8.91 13.70 -4.36
N LEU A 156 7.60 13.92 -4.49
CA LEU A 156 7.01 14.79 -5.48
C LEU A 156 6.98 16.23 -4.95
N TYR A 157 7.51 17.18 -5.72
CA TYR A 157 7.55 18.59 -5.35
C TYR A 157 6.61 19.44 -6.23
N SER A 158 5.88 20.36 -5.61
CA SER A 158 5.11 21.43 -6.28
C SER A 158 4.94 22.61 -5.32
N SER A 159 4.51 23.78 -5.79
CA SER A 159 4.19 24.89 -4.85
C SER A 159 3.12 24.45 -3.85
N TYR A 160 2.17 23.66 -4.31
CA TYR A 160 1.18 22.96 -3.49
C TYR A 160 1.04 21.54 -4.06
N ALA A 161 1.90 20.61 -3.65
CA ALA A 161 1.83 19.21 -4.07
C ALA A 161 0.50 18.58 -3.67
N SER A 162 -0.01 18.91 -2.48
CA SER A 162 -1.34 18.53 -2.02
C SER A 162 -2.07 19.66 -1.29
N HIS A 163 -3.40 19.58 -1.35
CA HIS A 163 -4.35 20.48 -0.69
C HIS A 163 -5.06 19.83 0.52
N GLY A 164 -4.86 18.54 0.73
CA GLY A 164 -5.36 17.85 1.90
C GLY A 164 -4.79 16.45 2.07
N TYR A 165 -5.16 15.86 3.21
CA TYR A 165 -4.94 14.46 3.53
C TYR A 165 -6.27 13.81 3.94
N PHE A 166 -6.31 12.48 3.98
CA PHE A 166 -7.53 11.73 4.27
C PHE A 166 -7.58 11.22 5.70
N VAL A 167 -8.77 11.24 6.28
CA VAL A 167 -9.10 10.61 7.56
C VAL A 167 -10.27 9.65 7.37
N GLY A 168 -10.42 8.71 8.30
CA GLY A 168 -11.44 7.67 8.21
C GLY A 168 -11.19 6.66 7.09
N LEU A 169 -9.94 6.54 6.63
CA LEU A 169 -9.55 5.49 5.68
C LEU A 169 -9.85 4.11 6.27
N PRO A 170 -10.43 3.19 5.48
CA PRO A 170 -10.74 1.86 5.97
C PRO A 170 -9.47 1.03 6.20
N ALA A 171 -9.59 -0.05 6.98
CA ALA A 171 -8.44 -0.86 7.40
C ALA A 171 -7.70 -1.55 6.24
N ASP A 172 -8.39 -1.78 5.11
CA ASP A 172 -7.83 -2.33 3.87
C ASP A 172 -7.22 -1.26 2.96
N ALA A 173 -7.17 0.01 3.38
CA ALA A 173 -6.56 1.06 2.59
C ALA A 173 -5.06 0.85 2.43
N GLU A 174 -4.60 0.91 1.19
CA GLU A 174 -3.21 1.07 0.81
C GLU A 174 -2.90 2.56 0.72
N ILE A 175 -1.88 3.02 1.45
CA ILE A 175 -1.42 4.40 1.38
C ILE A 175 -0.35 4.50 0.30
N ILE A 176 -0.57 5.35 -0.69
CA ILE A 176 0.34 5.55 -1.82
C ILE A 176 1.28 6.72 -1.54
N THR A 177 0.72 7.84 -1.07
CA THR A 177 1.49 9.03 -0.71
C THR A 177 1.08 9.60 0.64
N VAL A 178 2.04 10.25 1.29
CA VAL A 178 1.83 11.03 2.53
C VAL A 178 2.40 12.44 2.36
N GLN A 179 1.82 13.42 3.04
CA GLN A 179 2.37 14.78 3.02
C GLN A 179 3.77 14.81 3.65
N ALA A 180 4.63 15.71 3.17
CA ALA A 180 5.97 15.93 3.72
C ALA A 180 6.28 17.44 3.88
N PRO A 181 5.49 18.21 4.66
CA PRO A 181 5.57 19.68 4.66
C PRO A 181 6.92 20.23 5.14
N THR A 182 7.69 19.47 5.92
CA THR A 182 9.04 19.80 6.39
C THR A 182 10.15 19.11 5.59
N GLY A 183 9.79 18.46 4.47
CA GLY A 183 10.68 17.59 3.68
C GLY A 183 10.82 16.17 4.24
N SER A 184 10.22 15.87 5.40
CA SER A 184 10.13 14.52 5.97
C SER A 184 8.71 13.97 5.87
N PRO A 185 8.51 12.67 5.56
CA PRO A 185 7.17 12.08 5.44
C PRO A 185 6.38 12.11 6.76
N ASP A 186 5.14 12.61 6.71
CA ASP A 186 4.18 12.58 7.81
C ASP A 186 3.16 11.47 7.58
N TYR A 187 3.44 10.28 8.11
CA TYR A 187 2.58 9.10 7.97
C TYR A 187 1.20 9.25 8.62
N GLY A 188 0.97 10.30 9.42
CA GLY A 188 -0.35 10.67 9.93
C GLY A 188 -1.21 11.43 8.91
N LYS A 189 -0.65 11.82 7.76
CA LYS A 189 -1.31 12.61 6.72
C LYS A 189 -1.25 11.93 5.36
N PRO A 190 -1.99 10.81 5.16
CA PRO A 190 -2.07 10.14 3.87
C PRO A 190 -2.74 11.06 2.85
N SER A 191 -2.01 11.42 1.80
CA SER A 191 -2.48 12.32 0.74
C SER A 191 -2.98 11.57 -0.49
N THR A 192 -2.66 10.28 -0.64
CA THR A 192 -3.25 9.39 -1.65
C THR A 192 -3.45 8.01 -1.05
N ALA A 193 -4.61 7.41 -1.27
CA ALA A 193 -4.92 6.06 -0.82
C ALA A 193 -5.82 5.31 -1.81
N ILE A 194 -5.70 3.98 -1.80
CA ILE A 194 -6.56 3.06 -2.55
C ILE A 194 -7.23 2.13 -1.55
N TYR A 195 -8.53 1.88 -1.70
CA TYR A 195 -9.25 0.93 -0.86
C TYR A 195 -10.37 0.23 -1.63
N THR A 196 -10.84 -0.89 -1.10
CA THR A 196 -11.88 -1.69 -1.75
C THR A 196 -13.28 -1.21 -1.35
N LEU A 197 -14.23 -1.37 -2.27
CA LEU A 197 -15.66 -1.23 -2.02
C LEU A 197 -16.41 -2.25 -2.89
N GLY A 198 -16.96 -3.30 -2.26
CA GLY A 198 -17.49 -4.45 -2.99
C GLY A 198 -16.39 -5.12 -3.82
N ASN A 199 -16.65 -5.34 -5.11
CA ASN A 199 -15.66 -5.95 -6.01
C ASN A 199 -14.73 -4.93 -6.69
N GLY A 200 -14.97 -3.63 -6.51
CA GLY A 200 -14.20 -2.56 -7.14
C GLY A 200 -13.27 -1.85 -6.18
N ARG A 201 -12.68 -0.76 -6.68
CA ARG A 201 -11.68 0.03 -5.96
C ARG A 201 -11.98 1.52 -6.03
N VAL A 202 -11.65 2.21 -4.96
CA VAL A 202 -11.68 3.67 -4.88
C VAL A 202 -10.24 4.14 -4.71
N PHE A 203 -9.80 4.99 -5.63
CA PHE A 203 -8.56 5.76 -5.51
C PHE A 203 -8.95 7.16 -5.08
N VAL A 204 -8.36 7.67 -4.00
CA VAL A 204 -8.57 9.06 -3.54
C VAL A 204 -7.23 9.75 -3.43
N THR A 205 -7.16 10.99 -3.91
CA THR A 205 -5.96 11.82 -3.80
C THR A 205 -6.29 13.26 -3.44
N GLY A 206 -5.52 13.82 -2.50
CA GLY A 206 -5.51 15.24 -2.18
C GLY A 206 -4.39 15.98 -2.92
N LEU A 207 -3.66 15.29 -3.81
CA LEU A 207 -2.64 15.89 -4.66
C LEU A 207 -3.27 16.82 -5.70
N THR A 208 -2.57 17.90 -6.06
CA THR A 208 -2.97 18.80 -7.15
C THR A 208 -2.54 18.25 -8.51
N ILE A 209 -2.99 17.02 -8.83
CA ILE A 209 -2.51 16.25 -9.99
C ILE A 209 -2.58 17.08 -11.27
N GLU A 210 -3.71 17.72 -11.55
CA GLU A 210 -3.91 18.41 -12.82
C GLU A 210 -3.03 19.67 -12.93
N TYR A 211 -2.74 20.35 -11.81
CA TYR A 211 -1.78 21.44 -11.80
C TYR A 211 -0.35 20.94 -11.98
N SER A 212 0.03 19.90 -11.23
CA SER A 212 1.41 19.48 -11.09
C SER A 212 1.91 18.69 -12.31
N VAL A 213 1.07 17.83 -12.89
CA VAL A 213 1.35 17.17 -14.18
C VAL A 213 1.59 18.21 -15.28
N ALA A 214 0.80 19.28 -15.33
CA ALA A 214 0.91 20.30 -16.36
C ALA A 214 2.13 21.23 -16.19
N ARG A 215 2.68 21.39 -14.97
CA ARG A 215 3.59 22.50 -14.66
C ARG A 215 4.85 22.16 -13.85
N ARG A 216 4.99 20.95 -13.31
CA ARG A 216 6.06 20.63 -12.35
C ARG A 216 7.10 19.63 -12.82
N GLY A 217 6.90 18.98 -13.97
CA GLY A 217 7.93 18.18 -14.61
C GLY A 217 7.55 16.72 -14.85
N PRO A 218 8.49 15.93 -15.39
CA PRO A 218 8.23 14.55 -15.84
C PRO A 218 7.91 13.58 -14.70
N GLU A 219 8.33 13.85 -13.46
CA GLU A 219 8.07 12.99 -12.30
C GLU A 219 6.58 12.91 -11.98
N TRP A 220 5.87 14.04 -12.06
CA TRP A 220 4.42 14.09 -11.85
C TRP A 220 3.67 13.37 -12.97
N LYS A 221 4.11 13.55 -14.22
CA LYS A 221 3.52 12.85 -15.37
C LYS A 221 3.72 11.33 -15.23
N ALA A 222 4.94 10.89 -14.91
CA ALA A 222 5.24 9.48 -14.72
C ALA A 222 4.43 8.87 -13.58
N PHE A 223 4.38 9.54 -12.42
CA PHE A 223 3.56 9.10 -11.29
C PHE A 223 2.09 8.98 -11.68
N TYR A 224 1.52 9.99 -12.34
CA TYR A 224 0.11 9.96 -12.69
C TYR A 224 -0.21 8.90 -13.76
N THR A 225 0.61 8.77 -14.79
CA THR A 225 0.49 7.70 -15.78
C THR A 225 0.55 6.31 -15.13
N GLU A 226 1.44 6.11 -14.15
CA GLU A 226 1.52 4.85 -13.40
C GLU A 226 0.22 4.59 -12.62
N MET A 227 -0.33 5.60 -11.94
CA MET A 227 -1.59 5.44 -11.20
C MET A 227 -2.76 5.10 -12.12
N VAL A 228 -2.89 5.77 -13.27
CA VAL A 228 -3.93 5.46 -14.27
C VAL A 228 -3.79 4.02 -14.79
N MET A 229 -2.57 3.58 -15.13
CA MET A 229 -2.34 2.20 -15.57
C MET A 229 -2.72 1.19 -14.49
N ASN A 230 -2.30 1.40 -13.24
CA ASN A 230 -2.60 0.52 -12.12
C ASN A 230 -4.10 0.48 -11.79
N ASN A 231 -4.78 1.62 -11.89
CA ASN A 231 -6.22 1.74 -11.67
C ASN A 231 -7.00 0.98 -12.76
N LEU A 232 -6.59 1.08 -14.02
CA LEU A 232 -7.15 0.28 -15.12
C LEU A 232 -6.77 -1.21 -15.05
N GLY A 233 -5.88 -1.61 -14.13
CA GLY A 233 -5.35 -2.98 -14.07
C GLY A 233 -4.54 -3.33 -15.32
N TYR A 234 -3.99 -2.32 -15.99
CA TYR A 234 -3.15 -2.51 -17.16
C TYR A 234 -1.77 -2.99 -16.73
N SER A 235 -1.29 -4.08 -17.32
CA SER A 235 0.06 -4.60 -17.13
C SER A 235 0.78 -4.65 -18.47
N GLN A 236 1.91 -3.95 -18.60
CA GLN A 236 2.75 -3.96 -19.80
C GLN A 236 3.59 -5.25 -19.95
N THR A 237 3.54 -6.16 -18.98
CA THR A 237 4.33 -7.39 -19.02
C THR A 237 3.58 -8.49 -19.76
N ALA A 238 4.16 -8.97 -20.87
CA ALA A 238 4.07 -10.39 -21.16
C ALA A 238 4.52 -11.15 -19.91
N PRO A 239 3.93 -12.31 -19.55
CA PRO A 239 4.40 -13.04 -18.39
C PRO A 239 5.88 -13.31 -18.61
N ALA A 240 6.68 -12.94 -17.62
CA ALA A 240 7.98 -13.56 -17.52
C ALA A 240 7.73 -15.09 -17.61
N PRO A 241 8.50 -15.85 -18.42
CA PRO A 241 8.50 -17.30 -18.26
C PRO A 241 8.67 -17.57 -16.77
N GLU A 242 7.86 -18.46 -16.16
CA GLU A 242 7.84 -18.69 -14.72
C GLU A 242 9.25 -18.55 -14.14
N MET A 243 9.53 -17.35 -13.63
CA MET A 243 10.79 -17.10 -12.97
C MET A 243 10.65 -17.91 -11.70
N PRO A 244 11.60 -18.81 -11.40
CA PRO A 244 11.53 -19.60 -10.18
C PRO A 244 11.31 -18.61 -9.05
N ILE A 245 10.17 -18.76 -8.35
CA ILE A 245 9.67 -17.93 -7.24
C ILE A 245 10.75 -16.93 -6.82
N GLN A 246 10.70 -15.70 -7.36
CA GLN A 246 11.62 -14.69 -6.91
C GLN A 246 11.20 -14.41 -5.47
N ARG A 247 11.95 -15.01 -4.54
CA ARG A 247 11.77 -14.87 -3.09
C ARG A 247 12.01 -13.40 -2.74
N GLY A 248 11.02 -12.55 -2.97
CA GLY A 248 10.88 -11.31 -2.25
C GLY A 248 10.90 -11.65 -0.76
N ILE A 249 11.60 -10.84 0.03
CA ILE A 249 11.64 -11.00 1.48
C ILE A 249 10.19 -11.02 1.95
N ASN A 250 9.69 -12.18 2.40
CA ASN A 250 8.34 -12.28 2.96
C ASN A 250 8.38 -11.58 4.32
N VAL A 251 8.18 -10.26 4.31
CA VAL A 251 8.30 -9.37 5.47
C VAL A 251 7.45 -9.87 6.62
N MET A 252 6.24 -10.39 6.35
CA MET A 252 5.41 -11.04 7.35
C MET A 252 6.09 -12.25 7.98
N LEU A 253 6.61 -13.19 7.18
CA LEU A 253 7.31 -14.37 7.67
C LEU A 253 8.58 -14.00 8.45
N PHE A 254 9.33 -13.00 7.99
CA PHE A 254 10.54 -12.57 8.68
C PHE A 254 10.24 -11.80 9.97
N ASN A 255 9.23 -10.94 9.99
CA ASN A 255 8.78 -10.26 11.19
C ASN A 255 8.27 -11.28 12.22
N PHE A 256 7.49 -12.27 11.77
CA PHE A 256 7.07 -13.40 12.59
C PHE A 256 8.29 -14.18 13.13
N TYR A 257 9.25 -14.53 12.28
CA TYR A 257 10.46 -15.25 12.69
C TYR A 257 11.26 -14.48 13.74
N TYR A 258 11.55 -13.20 13.52
CA TYR A 258 12.35 -12.41 14.46
C TYR A 258 11.58 -12.10 15.74
N TYR A 259 10.26 -11.88 15.67
CA TYR A 259 9.41 -11.79 16.86
C TYR A 259 9.49 -13.05 17.71
N THR A 260 9.32 -14.23 17.11
CA THR A 260 9.42 -15.51 17.84
C THR A 260 10.82 -15.73 18.41
N GLN A 261 11.87 -15.40 17.67
CA GLN A 261 13.25 -15.56 18.16
C GLN A 261 13.56 -14.61 19.33
N TYR A 262 13.08 -13.36 19.27
CA TYR A 262 13.24 -12.43 20.39
C TYR A 262 12.60 -12.99 21.66
N HIS A 263 11.32 -13.38 21.62
CA HIS A 263 10.60 -13.87 22.81
C HIS A 263 11.17 -15.18 23.35
N ARG A 264 11.52 -16.13 22.48
CA ARG A 264 12.17 -17.39 22.91
C ARG A 264 13.52 -17.15 23.58
N ASN A 265 14.34 -16.26 23.02
CA ASN A 265 15.64 -15.94 23.60
C ASN A 265 15.50 -15.09 24.87
N LEU A 266 14.45 -14.27 25.00
CA LEU A 266 14.16 -13.53 26.22
C LEU A 266 13.80 -14.47 27.36
N GLU A 267 12.90 -15.44 27.14
CA GLU A 267 12.59 -16.48 28.11
C GLU A 267 13.84 -17.28 28.51
N ARG A 268 14.65 -17.67 27.52
CA ARG A 268 15.90 -18.41 27.76
C ARG A 268 16.93 -17.57 28.53
N TYR A 269 17.09 -16.30 28.18
CA TYR A 269 17.97 -15.36 28.88
C TYR A 269 17.57 -15.25 30.34
N ASN A 270 16.27 -15.03 30.63
CA ASN A 270 15.80 -14.89 32.01
C ASN A 270 16.13 -16.14 32.85
N ALA A 271 15.91 -17.34 32.30
CA ALA A 271 16.24 -18.59 32.98
C ALA A 271 17.74 -18.76 33.22
N LEU A 272 18.57 -18.52 32.21
CA LEU A 272 20.04 -18.64 32.32
C LEU A 272 20.64 -17.59 33.23
N TYR A 273 20.10 -16.37 33.22
CA TYR A 273 20.59 -15.28 34.05
C TYR A 273 20.37 -15.59 35.53
N GLU A 274 19.19 -16.12 35.89
CA GLU A 274 18.92 -16.58 37.26
C GLU A 274 19.86 -17.71 37.69
N GLU A 275 20.08 -18.70 36.83
CA GLU A 275 21.00 -19.82 37.09
C GLU A 275 22.46 -19.36 37.23
N ALA A 276 22.94 -18.53 36.30
CA ALA A 276 24.27 -17.96 36.31
C ALA A 276 24.51 -17.11 37.56
N PHE A 277 23.55 -16.27 37.94
CA PHE A 277 23.61 -15.47 39.15
C PHE A 277 23.67 -16.35 40.41
N ALA A 278 22.79 -17.35 40.52
CA ALA A 278 22.79 -18.28 41.64
C ALA A 278 24.07 -19.14 41.72
N GLY A 279 24.65 -19.48 40.58
CA GLY A 279 25.94 -20.16 40.47
C GLY A 279 27.15 -19.28 40.78
N GLY A 280 26.95 -17.99 41.10
CA GLY A 280 28.04 -17.05 41.38
C GLY A 280 28.85 -16.69 40.14
N MET A 281 28.20 -16.51 38.99
CA MET A 281 28.82 -15.93 37.78
C MET A 281 29.38 -14.53 38.08
N ASP A 282 30.50 -14.20 37.44
CA ASP A 282 31.15 -12.92 37.66
C ASP A 282 30.28 -11.76 37.15
N ASN A 283 30.36 -10.63 37.84
CA ASN A 283 29.53 -9.47 37.53
C ASN A 283 29.85 -8.83 36.18
N GLU A 284 31.05 -9.07 35.62
CA GLU A 284 31.44 -8.52 34.32
C GLU A 284 30.71 -9.26 33.20
N THR A 285 30.69 -10.58 33.22
CA THR A 285 29.94 -11.43 32.30
C THR A 285 28.43 -11.18 32.38
N LEU A 286 27.87 -11.11 33.59
CA LEU A 286 26.45 -10.76 33.78
C LEU A 286 26.14 -9.35 33.25
N GLY A 287 27.05 -8.40 33.45
CA GLY A 287 26.93 -7.04 32.91
C GLY A 287 26.93 -7.01 31.38
N LEU A 288 27.81 -7.77 30.73
CA LEU A 288 27.87 -7.88 29.26
C LEU A 288 26.59 -8.48 28.68
N ALA A 289 26.05 -9.53 29.31
CA ALA A 289 24.78 -10.13 28.90
C ALA A 289 23.61 -9.15 29.07
N THR A 290 23.59 -8.40 30.17
CA THR A 290 22.57 -7.38 30.46
C THR A 290 22.57 -6.26 29.42
N ILE A 291 23.74 -5.74 29.03
CA ILE A 291 23.85 -4.71 27.98
C ILE A 291 23.19 -5.17 26.67
N GLN A 292 23.38 -6.42 26.28
CA GLN A 292 22.77 -6.98 25.07
C GLN A 292 21.25 -7.12 25.22
N ASN A 293 20.77 -7.55 26.39
CA ASN A 293 19.35 -7.66 26.69
C ASN A 293 18.66 -6.28 26.65
N ASP A 294 19.27 -5.25 27.26
CA ASP A 294 18.72 -3.89 27.27
C ASP A 294 18.68 -3.31 25.85
N THR A 295 19.77 -3.49 25.09
CA THR A 295 19.81 -3.09 23.67
C THR A 295 18.72 -3.78 22.84
N ALA A 296 18.44 -5.06 23.13
CA ALA A 296 17.37 -5.80 22.47
C ALA A 296 15.98 -5.24 22.82
N ALA A 297 15.76 -4.88 24.08
CA ALA A 297 14.51 -4.28 24.56
C ALA A 297 14.25 -2.91 23.91
N ASP A 298 15.27 -2.07 23.75
CA ASP A 298 15.16 -0.77 23.07
C ASP A 298 14.71 -0.92 21.62
N TYR A 299 15.31 -1.85 20.88
CA TYR A 299 14.87 -2.14 19.51
C TYR A 299 13.45 -2.71 19.47
N TYR A 300 13.08 -3.58 20.40
CA TYR A 300 11.71 -4.09 20.47
C TYR A 300 10.68 -2.98 20.81
N ALA A 301 11.05 -2.02 21.66
CA ALA A 301 10.24 -0.85 21.97
C ALA A 301 10.04 0.04 20.74
N ASN A 302 11.08 0.26 19.94
CA ASN A 302 10.97 0.99 18.67
C ASN A 302 10.02 0.29 17.69
N ALA A 303 10.03 -1.04 17.60
CA ALA A 303 9.05 -1.76 16.77
C ALA A 303 7.60 -1.62 17.30
N SER A 304 7.43 -1.39 18.61
CA SER A 304 6.14 -1.26 19.28
C SER A 304 5.53 0.14 19.19
N GLN A 305 6.27 1.16 18.75
CA GLN A 305 5.76 2.53 18.60
C GLN A 305 4.59 2.64 17.60
N TYR A 306 4.47 1.66 16.71
CA TYR A 306 3.44 1.57 15.67
C TYR A 306 2.19 0.79 16.11
N GLY A 307 2.02 0.55 17.42
CA GLY A 307 0.97 -0.29 17.99
C GLY A 307 1.44 -1.73 18.22
N PRO A 308 0.51 -2.68 18.48
CA PRO A 308 0.88 -4.07 18.75
C PRO A 308 1.75 -4.64 17.62
N VAL A 309 2.94 -5.16 17.98
CA VAL A 309 3.95 -5.65 17.04
C VAL A 309 3.38 -6.70 16.07
N VAL A 310 2.58 -7.64 16.58
CA VAL A 310 1.94 -8.71 15.79
C VAL A 310 0.98 -8.15 14.73
N ALA A 311 0.24 -7.08 15.04
CA ALA A 311 -0.66 -6.44 14.10
C ALA A 311 0.08 -5.75 12.94
N ASN A 312 1.38 -5.48 13.11
CA ASN A 312 2.22 -4.80 12.13
C ASN A 312 3.14 -5.75 11.35
N PHE A 313 3.04 -7.07 11.50
CA PHE A 313 3.87 -8.03 10.75
C PHE A 313 3.89 -7.86 9.23
N PRO A 314 2.80 -7.48 8.54
CA PRO A 314 2.86 -7.23 7.10
C PRO A 314 3.74 -6.02 6.70
N ARG A 315 4.14 -5.18 7.66
CA ARG A 315 4.72 -3.86 7.41
C ARG A 315 6.24 -3.90 7.47
N ILE A 316 6.90 -3.31 6.47
CA ILE A 316 8.37 -3.34 6.34
C ILE A 316 9.09 -2.45 7.35
N TYR A 317 8.44 -1.40 7.86
CA TYR A 317 9.10 -0.44 8.76
C TYR A 317 9.46 -1.00 10.13
N ILE A 318 8.79 -2.06 10.61
CA ILE A 318 9.17 -2.72 11.89
C ILE A 318 10.28 -3.77 11.74
N PHE A 319 10.63 -4.15 10.51
CA PHE A 319 11.52 -5.29 10.24
C PHE A 319 12.92 -5.09 10.77
N ILE A 320 13.48 -3.89 10.59
CA ILE A 320 14.86 -3.59 11.01
C ILE A 320 14.98 -3.70 12.53
N ASP A 321 14.02 -3.12 13.25
CA ASP A 321 14.00 -3.13 14.70
C ASP A 321 13.74 -4.53 15.28
N LEU A 322 12.79 -5.28 14.74
CA LEU A 322 12.56 -6.67 15.15
C LEU A 322 13.78 -7.57 14.92
N ARG A 323 14.43 -7.42 13.76
CA ARG A 323 15.66 -8.18 13.47
C ARG A 323 16.76 -7.86 14.47
N LYS A 324 16.99 -6.58 14.78
CA LYS A 324 18.03 -6.18 15.73
C LYS A 324 17.71 -6.64 17.15
N ALA A 325 16.46 -6.49 17.60
CA ALA A 325 16.00 -7.01 18.88
C ALA A 325 16.32 -8.50 19.03
N ALA A 326 15.95 -9.32 18.04
CA ALA A 326 16.21 -10.76 18.06
C ALA A 326 17.71 -11.12 18.08
N LEU A 327 18.56 -10.37 17.34
CA LEU A 327 20.00 -10.61 17.27
C LEU A 327 20.72 -10.26 18.58
N HIS A 328 20.39 -9.11 19.16
CA HIS A 328 20.94 -8.70 20.47
C HIS A 328 20.48 -9.64 21.58
N GLN A 329 19.21 -10.06 21.58
CA GLN A 329 18.72 -11.03 22.56
C GLN A 329 19.43 -12.38 22.45
N LYS A 330 19.68 -12.85 21.21
CA LYS A 330 20.46 -14.06 20.98
C LYS A 330 21.89 -13.94 21.52
N GLN A 331 22.52 -12.77 21.36
CA GLN A 331 23.86 -12.53 21.87
C GLN A 331 23.88 -12.52 23.41
N ALA A 332 22.85 -11.96 24.06
CA ALA A 332 22.71 -12.01 25.52
C ALA A 332 22.68 -13.45 26.05
N VAL A 333 21.86 -14.31 25.41
CA VAL A 333 21.82 -15.75 25.73
C VAL A 333 23.18 -16.41 25.52
N LYS A 334 23.81 -16.16 24.37
CA LYS A 334 25.09 -16.79 24.01
C LYS A 334 26.20 -16.49 25.02
N ILE A 335 26.29 -15.26 25.50
CA ILE A 335 27.28 -14.86 26.53
C ILE A 335 27.13 -15.73 27.78
N LEU A 336 25.89 -15.92 28.26
CA LEU A 336 25.62 -16.73 29.43
C LEU A 336 25.90 -18.23 29.19
N GLU A 337 25.48 -18.76 28.04
CA GLU A 337 25.71 -20.17 27.71
C GLU A 337 27.20 -20.51 27.58
N GLU A 338 27.99 -19.65 26.94
CA GLU A 338 29.45 -19.84 26.82
C GLU A 338 30.12 -19.77 28.20
N ALA A 339 29.79 -18.76 29.01
CA ALA A 339 30.36 -18.61 30.34
C ALA A 339 29.96 -19.75 31.32
N MET A 340 28.79 -20.35 31.13
CA MET A 340 28.36 -21.51 31.91
C MET A 340 28.99 -22.82 31.43
N ALA A 341 29.38 -22.93 30.16
CA ALA A 341 30.02 -24.12 29.59
C ALA A 341 31.50 -24.23 29.98
N ASP A 342 32.17 -23.10 30.26
CA ASP A 342 33.58 -23.04 30.66
C ASP A 342 33.79 -23.29 32.18
N ARG A 343 32.77 -23.76 32.89
CA ARG A 343 32.78 -24.03 34.33
C ARG A 343 32.96 -25.50 34.71
#